data_AF-A0A3B9MTA4-F1
#
_entry.id   AF-A0A3B9MTA4-F1
#
_cell.length_a   1.000
_cell.length_b   1.000
_cell.length_c   1.000
_cell.angle_alpha   90.00
_cell.angle_beta   90.00
_cell.angle_gamma   90.00
#
_symmetry.space_group_name_H-M   'P 1'
#
loop_
_entity.id
_entity.type
_entity.pdbx_description
1 polymer ?
#
loop_
_entity_poly.entity_id
_entity_poly.type
_entity_poly.pdbx_seq_one_letter_code
_entity_poly.pdbx_strand_id
1 'polypeptide(L)'
;MKETLLLISNRDTFLVITIKKALSEAGFTVHSCVDSLDLIESFLGDTNIYLYYMDDASDINEELLVYLKEVSIDKSKKVIISC
;
A
#
# COMPACT_ATOMS: atom_id res chain seq x y z
N MET A 1 6.15 -5.68 -18.20
CA MET A 1 5.48 -6.32 -17.06
C MET A 1 4.53 -5.28 -16.46
N LYS A 2 3.26 -5.59 -16.22
CA LYS A 2 2.35 -4.66 -15.55
C LYS A 2 2.75 -4.61 -14.07
N GLU A 3 3.07 -3.45 -13.53
CA GLU A 3 3.44 -3.34 -12.12
C GLU A 3 2.20 -3.50 -11.23
N THR A 4 2.30 -4.37 -10.22
CA THR A 4 1.25 -4.58 -9.22
C THR A 4 1.52 -3.71 -8.01
N LEU A 5 0.49 -3.00 -7.55
CA LEU A 5 0.54 -2.09 -6.42
C LEU A 5 -0.48 -2.52 -5.35
N LEU A 6 -0.05 -2.52 -4.09
CA LEU A 6 -0.92 -2.66 -2.93
C LEU A 6 -1.14 -1.30 -2.30
N LEU A 7 -2.37 -0.80 -2.37
CA LEU A 7 -2.84 0.39 -1.67
C LEU A 7 -3.28 -0.01 -0.27
N ILE A 8 -2.54 0.45 0.74
CA ILE A 8 -2.83 0.21 2.14
C ILE A 8 -3.41 1.50 2.72
N SER A 9 -4.57 1.43 3.34
CA SER A 9 -5.20 2.57 4.00
C SER A 9 -6.01 2.12 5.20
N ASN A 10 -6.03 2.90 6.27
CA ASN A 10 -6.84 2.59 7.45
C ASN A 10 -8.36 2.69 7.20
N ARG A 11 -8.78 3.39 6.14
CA ARG A 11 -10.20 3.65 5.80
C ARG A 11 -10.42 3.67 4.29
N ASP A 12 -11.57 3.17 3.85
CA ASP A 12 -12.04 3.36 2.47
C ASP A 12 -12.69 4.74 2.33
N THR A 13 -11.88 5.77 2.08
CA THR A 13 -12.36 7.13 1.84
C THR A 13 -12.54 7.42 0.36
N PHE A 14 -13.26 8.50 0.04
CA PHE A 14 -13.40 8.97 -1.34
C PHE A 14 -12.04 9.18 -2.02
N LEU A 15 -11.05 9.64 -1.25
CA LEU A 15 -9.70 9.87 -1.75
C LEU A 15 -8.98 8.55 -2.07
N VAL A 16 -9.06 7.54 -1.19
CA VAL A 16 -8.53 6.18 -1.45
C VAL A 16 -9.14 5.57 -2.71
N ILE A 17 -10.46 5.70 -2.88
CA ILE A 17 -11.16 5.24 -4.10
C ILE A 17 -10.63 5.97 -5.35
N THR A 18 -10.42 7.29 -5.24
CA THR A 18 -9.92 8.11 -6.35
C THR A 18 -8.48 7.75 -6.71
N ILE A 19 -7.61 7.53 -5.72
CA ILE A 19 -6.23 7.07 -5.91
C ILE A 19 -6.22 5.72 -6.63
N LYS A 20 -7.01 4.74 -6.14
CA LYS A 20 -7.12 3.41 -6.75
C LYS A 20 -7.56 3.49 -8.21
N LYS A 21 -8.56 4.32 -8.51
CA LYS A 21 -9.06 4.52 -9.87
C LYS A 21 -7.98 5.12 -10.77
N ALA A 22 -7.34 6.21 -10.35
CA ALA A 22 -6.30 6.88 -11.12
C ALA A 22 -5.10 5.96 -11.40
N LEU A 23 -4.65 5.18 -10.42
CA LEU A 23 -3.57 4.21 -10.60
C LEU A 23 -3.97 3.07 -11.55
N SER A 24 -5.21 2.59 -11.46
CA SER A 24 -5.73 1.57 -12.39
C SER A 24 -5.79 2.10 -13.83
N GLU A 25 -6.23 3.34 -14.01
CA GLU A 25 -6.28 4.04 -15.31
C GLU A 25 -4.87 4.29 -15.89
N ALA A 26 -3.89 4.55 -15.03
CA ALA A 26 -2.48 4.65 -15.40
C ALA A 26 -1.85 3.28 -15.77
N GLY A 27 -2.59 2.18 -15.62
CA GLY A 27 -2.19 0.86 -16.06
C GLY A 27 -1.57 -0.02 -14.98
N PHE A 28 -1.66 0.35 -13.69
CA PHE A 28 -1.24 -0.54 -12.59
C PHE A 28 -2.31 -1.61 -12.31
N THR A 29 -1.88 -2.78 -11.83
CA THR A 29 -2.81 -3.73 -11.17
C THR A 29 -2.88 -3.33 -9.71
N VAL A 30 -4.02 -2.78 -9.27
CA VAL A 30 -4.14 -2.21 -7.91
C VAL A 30 -4.99 -3.12 -7.01
N HIS A 31 -4.35 -3.69 -5.99
CA HIS A 31 -5.02 -4.29 -4.85
C HIS A 31 -5.17 -3.25 -3.74
N SER A 32 -6.18 -3.41 -2.88
CA SER A 32 -6.36 -2.54 -1.73
C SER A 32 -6.69 -3.36 -0.50
N CYS A 33 -6.14 -2.98 0.65
CA CYS A 33 -6.42 -3.60 1.93
C CYS A 33 -6.34 -2.58 3.06
N VAL A 34 -6.92 -2.95 4.20
CA VAL A 34 -6.72 -2.20 5.45
C VAL A 34 -5.30 -2.40 5.97
N ASP A 35 -4.86 -1.55 6.88
CA ASP A 35 -3.55 -1.55 7.55
C ASP A 35 -3.40 -2.69 8.57
N SER A 36 -3.66 -3.92 8.11
CA SER A 36 -3.51 -5.17 8.85
C SER A 36 -2.35 -5.98 8.26
N LEU A 37 -1.38 -6.35 9.10
CA LEU A 37 -0.20 -7.11 8.69
C LEU A 37 -0.58 -8.44 8.02
N ASP A 38 -1.52 -9.20 8.60
CA ASP A 38 -1.99 -10.47 8.05
C ASP A 38 -2.50 -10.34 6.62
N LEU A 39 -3.27 -9.28 6.34
CA LEU A 39 -3.79 -9.02 5.01
C LEU A 39 -2.66 -8.61 4.05
N ILE A 40 -1.75 -7.76 4.50
CA ILE A 40 -0.63 -7.26 3.68
C ILE A 40 0.30 -8.41 3.29
N GLU A 41 0.60 -9.32 4.21
CA GLU A 41 1.41 -10.52 3.94
C GLU A 41 0.80 -11.41 2.85
N SER A 42 -0.54 -11.50 2.79
CA SER A 42 -1.22 -12.29 1.75
C SER A 42 -0.98 -11.78 0.32
N PHE A 43 -0.57 -10.51 0.15
CA PHE A 43 -0.28 -9.90 -1.15
C PHE A 43 1.21 -9.85 -1.51
N LEU A 44 2.08 -10.40 -0.65
CA LEU A 44 3.52 -10.12 -0.70
C LEU A 44 4.24 -10.69 -1.93
N GLY A 45 3.79 -11.84 -2.42
CA GLY A 45 4.36 -12.48 -3.61
C GLY A 45 4.10 -11.69 -4.90
N ASP A 46 2.89 -11.16 -5.05
CA ASP A 46 2.41 -10.52 -6.28
C ASP A 46 2.62 -9.01 -6.33
N THR A 47 2.91 -8.37 -5.20
CA THR A 47 3.02 -6.90 -5.09
C THR A 47 4.42 -6.41 -5.37
N ASN A 48 4.58 -5.40 -6.23
CA ASN A 48 5.88 -4.76 -6.51
C ASN A 48 6.03 -3.43 -5.76
N ILE A 49 4.91 -2.75 -5.52
CA ILE A 49 4.85 -1.41 -4.92
C ILE A 49 3.84 -1.43 -3.78
N TYR A 50 4.24 -0.94 -2.62
CA TYR A 50 3.35 -0.70 -1.49
C TYR A 50 3.13 0.81 -1.38
N LEU A 51 1.87 1.23 -1.43
CA LEU A 51 1.47 2.62 -1.19
C LEU A 51 0.68 2.65 0.11
N TYR A 52 1.30 3.15 1.19
CA TYR A 52 0.61 3.37 2.45
C TYR A 52 0.09 4.81 2.49
N TYR A 53 -1.23 4.94 2.44
CA TYR A 53 -1.94 6.21 2.47
C TYR A 53 -2.63 6.37 3.83
N MET A 54 -2.36 7.50 4.48
CA MET A 54 -2.96 7.90 5.75
C MET A 54 -3.67 9.24 5.55
N ASP A 55 -4.91 9.40 6.00
CA ASP A 55 -5.61 10.69 5.93
C ASP A 55 -5.09 11.69 6.98
N ASP A 56 -4.57 11.20 8.11
CA ASP A 56 -4.02 12.00 9.20
C ASP A 56 -2.77 11.30 9.76
N ALA A 57 -1.74 12.05 10.12
CA ALA A 57 -0.52 11.50 10.72
C ALA A 57 -0.76 10.82 12.09
N SER A 58 -1.86 11.14 12.76
CA SER A 58 -2.30 10.46 13.99
C SER A 58 -2.86 9.06 13.75
N ASP A 59 -3.23 8.72 12.52
CA ASP A 59 -3.67 7.37 12.12
C ASP A 59 -2.49 6.42 11.80
N ILE A 60 -1.26 6.83 12.14
CA ILE A 60 -0.06 6.07 11.83
C ILE A 60 -0.03 4.73 12.56
N ASN A 61 0.15 3.65 11.82
CA ASN A 61 0.43 2.33 12.36
C ASN A 61 1.96 2.11 12.38
N GLU A 62 2.59 2.35 13.54
CA GLU A 62 4.04 2.26 13.71
C GLU A 62 4.58 0.86 13.37
N GLU A 63 3.85 -0.19 13.76
CA GLU A 63 4.23 -1.58 13.49
C GLU A 63 4.26 -1.86 11.99
N LEU A 64 3.25 -1.38 11.27
CA LEU A 64 3.21 -1.46 9.81
C LEU A 64 4.39 -0.72 9.16
N LEU A 65 4.79 0.43 9.68
CA LEU A 65 5.94 1.16 9.13
C LEU A 65 7.26 0.40 9.32
N VAL A 66 7.45 -0.24 10.48
CA VAL A 66 8.61 -1.10 10.72
C VAL A 66 8.60 -2.26 9.73
N TYR A 67 7.46 -2.92 9.56
CA TYR A 67 7.31 -4.01 8.59
C TYR A 67 7.59 -3.57 7.15
N LEU A 68 6.99 -2.47 6.68
CA LEU A 68 7.21 -1.95 5.33
C LEU A 68 8.67 -1.58 5.09
N LYS A 69 9.36 -1.05 6.11
CA LYS A 69 10.80 -0.80 6.04
C LYS A 69 11.58 -2.09 5.80
N GLU A 70 11.31 -3.16 6.54
CA GLU A 70 11.96 -4.47 6.34
C GLU A 70 11.68 -5.03 4.95
N VAL A 71 10.42 -4.99 4.49
CA VAL A 71 10.02 -5.43 3.15
C VAL A 71 10.76 -4.67 2.05
N SER A 72 10.99 -3.37 2.23
CA SER A 72 11.72 -2.54 1.26
C SER A 72 13.18 -2.94 1.12
N ILE A 73 13.81 -3.34 2.22
CA ILE A 73 15.23 -3.70 2.29
C ILE A 73 15.46 -5.11 1.75
N ASP A 74 14.67 -6.08 2.20
CA ASP A 74 14.94 -7.50 1.93
C ASP A 74 14.43 -7.97 0.55
N LYS A 75 13.42 -7.31 -0.01
CA LYS A 75 12.69 -7.82 -1.18
C LYS A 75 12.76 -6.91 -2.41
N SER A 76 13.60 -5.86 -2.37
CA SER A 76 13.72 -4.83 -3.42
C SER A 76 12.36 -4.25 -3.85
N LYS A 77 11.39 -4.21 -2.93
CA LYS A 77 10.04 -3.69 -3.16
C LYS A 77 10.05 -2.18 -2.93
N LYS A 78 9.28 -1.43 -3.73
CA LYS A 78 9.15 0.02 -3.56
C LYS A 78 8.08 0.28 -2.50
N VAL A 79 8.40 1.12 -1.51
CA VAL A 79 7.45 1.59 -0.50
C VAL A 79 7.29 3.09 -0.66
N ILE A 80 6.04 3.55 -0.75
CA ILE A 80 5.66 4.95 -0.82
C ILE A 80 4.73 5.23 0.35
N ILE A 81 5.04 6.26 1.12
CA ILE A 81 4.21 6.72 2.24
C ILE A 81 3.64 8.07 1.83
N SER A 82 2.32 8.21 1.92
CA SER A 82 1.60 9.45 1.62
C SER A 82 0.67 9.79 2.77
N CYS A 83 0.69 11.05 3.17
CA CYS A 83 -0.21 11.68 4.12
C CYS A 83 -0.84 12.93 3.49
#